data_AF-A0AAW0XAE9-F1
#
_entry.id   AF-A0AAW0XAE9-F1
#
_cell.length_a   1.000
_cell.length_b   1.000
_cell.length_c   1.000
_cell.angle_alpha   90.00
_cell.angle_beta   90.00
_cell.angle_gamma   90.00
#
_symmetry.space_group_name_H-M   'P 1'
#
loop_
_entity.id
_entity.type
_entity.pdbx_description
1 polymer ?
#
loop_
_entity_poly.entity_id
_entity_poly.type
_entity_poly.pdbx_seq_one_letter_code
_entity_poly.pdbx_strand_id
1 'polypeptide(L)'
;MSPSTPGSGYVLLHHVMAQLSGVRGSWGYPEGGMGGVTQAMARAATKAGAQLFTDKQVKTILLGKKNEVVGVETEDGSQLYAKTVLSNATAHTTFLRLLPKGSLPPEFEASIKSIDYRSPVCKINVALKSLPNFKANPNNRDNSVMPHHRCTIHLNCEKTELLEESFLQASAGLIPDKPMIEMTLPSSCDPTLAPPGCHVALFFTQYVPYTLAGGCPWDENAKIEYANKIFNIVEEYAPGFKESVVGYEVLPPHELEKVFGLTGGNIFHGAMSLDQLLILRPSSMKPGPFTPIHGLLLCGSGAHPGGGVMGSPGRLAALSVLTT
;
A
#
# COMPACT_ATOMS: atom_id res chain seq x y z
N MET A 1 0.06 13.20 6.35
CA MET A 1 -0.24 14.65 6.31
C MET A 1 -1.59 14.87 6.95
N SER A 2 -1.75 15.98 7.65
CA SER A 2 -3.03 16.40 8.22
C SER A 2 -3.91 17.07 7.15
N PRO A 3 -5.24 17.16 7.30
CA PRO A 3 -6.07 17.94 6.38
C PRO A 3 -5.63 19.40 6.26
N SER A 4 -5.15 20.01 7.36
CA SER A 4 -4.64 21.39 7.38
C SER A 4 -3.25 21.57 6.75
N THR A 5 -2.53 20.49 6.46
CA THR A 5 -1.17 20.57 5.88
C THR A 5 -1.23 21.19 4.48
N PRO A 6 -0.43 22.23 4.17
CA PRO A 6 -0.37 22.78 2.82
C PRO A 6 -0.08 21.71 1.76
N GLY A 7 -0.89 21.67 0.70
CA GLY A 7 -0.79 20.66 -0.35
C GLY A 7 -1.58 19.36 -0.09
N SER A 8 -2.22 19.20 1.07
CA SER A 8 -3.05 18.02 1.41
C SER A 8 -4.18 17.76 0.39
N GLY A 9 -4.70 18.81 -0.25
CA GLY A 9 -5.72 18.72 -1.30
C GLY A 9 -5.30 17.87 -2.51
N TYR A 10 -3.99 17.67 -2.73
CA TYR A 10 -3.51 16.73 -3.74
C TYR A 10 -4.01 15.30 -3.48
N VAL A 11 -4.15 14.87 -2.22
CA VAL A 11 -4.62 13.53 -1.89
C VAL A 11 -6.05 13.31 -2.38
N LEU A 12 -6.92 14.31 -2.20
CA LEU A 12 -8.29 14.27 -2.75
C LEU A 12 -8.26 14.23 -4.27
N LEU A 13 -7.47 15.12 -4.90
CA LEU A 13 -7.30 15.15 -6.36
C LEU A 13 -6.85 13.78 -6.89
N HIS A 14 -5.86 13.15 -6.26
CA HIS A 14 -5.36 11.83 -6.63
C HIS A 14 -6.47 10.76 -6.67
N HIS A 15 -7.42 10.80 -5.74
CA HIS A 15 -8.52 9.84 -5.69
C HIS A 15 -9.62 10.11 -6.73
N VAL A 16 -9.87 11.37 -7.09
CA VAL A 16 -10.93 11.74 -8.05
C VAL A 16 -10.44 11.77 -9.51
N MET A 17 -9.13 11.81 -9.73
CA MET A 17 -8.53 11.75 -11.07
C MET A 17 -8.60 10.36 -11.71
N ALA A 18 -8.88 9.31 -10.93
CA ALA A 18 -9.00 7.95 -11.45
C ALA A 18 -10.12 7.86 -12.51
N GLN A 19 -9.93 7.00 -13.51
CA GLN A 19 -10.94 6.72 -14.53
C GLN A 19 -11.04 5.21 -14.70
N LEU A 20 -12.27 4.69 -14.69
CA LEU A 20 -12.55 3.29 -14.98
C LEU A 20 -13.47 3.19 -16.18
N SER A 21 -13.02 2.54 -17.25
CA SER A 21 -13.82 2.29 -18.47
C SER A 21 -14.51 3.54 -19.04
N GLY A 22 -13.81 4.68 -19.05
CA GLY A 22 -14.34 5.95 -19.54
C GLY A 22 -15.04 6.81 -18.48
N VAL A 23 -15.39 6.26 -17.31
CA VAL A 23 -16.09 6.98 -16.23
C VAL A 23 -15.09 7.61 -15.27
N ARG A 24 -15.10 8.95 -15.17
CA ARG A 24 -14.22 9.72 -14.28
C ARG A 24 -14.62 9.54 -12.81
N GLY A 25 -13.64 9.55 -11.92
CA GLY A 25 -13.81 9.41 -10.47
C GLY A 25 -14.34 8.04 -10.02
N SER A 26 -14.36 7.05 -10.92
CA SER A 26 -14.94 5.73 -10.64
C SER A 26 -13.88 4.72 -10.24
N TRP A 27 -14.27 3.88 -9.28
CA TRP A 27 -13.48 2.76 -8.77
C TRP A 27 -14.21 1.45 -9.05
N GLY A 28 -13.47 0.35 -9.15
CA GLY A 28 -14.01 -0.96 -9.47
C GLY A 28 -13.46 -2.03 -8.55
N TYR A 29 -14.29 -3.03 -8.28
CA TYR A 29 -13.87 -4.25 -7.59
C TYR A 29 -13.53 -5.32 -8.65
N PRO A 30 -12.27 -5.79 -8.72
CA PRO A 30 -11.94 -6.91 -9.58
C PRO A 30 -12.53 -8.21 -9.01
N GLU A 31 -13.12 -9.02 -9.86
CA GLU A 31 -13.51 -10.40 -9.52
C GLU A 31 -12.26 -11.20 -9.13
N GLY A 32 -12.35 -12.00 -8.05
CA GLY A 32 -11.24 -12.65 -7.37
C GLY A 32 -10.38 -11.69 -6.53
N GLY A 33 -10.82 -10.43 -6.36
CA GLY A 33 -10.09 -9.40 -5.62
C GLY A 33 -8.73 -9.03 -6.25
N MET A 34 -7.89 -8.35 -5.47
CA MET A 34 -6.56 -7.93 -5.95
C MET A 34 -5.62 -9.11 -6.25
N GLY A 35 -5.86 -10.27 -5.61
CA GLY A 35 -5.18 -11.52 -5.97
C GLY A 35 -5.51 -11.98 -7.39
N GLY A 36 -6.77 -11.82 -7.83
CA GLY A 36 -7.18 -12.08 -9.21
C GLY A 36 -6.38 -11.26 -10.23
N VAL A 37 -6.15 -9.97 -9.94
CA VAL A 37 -5.35 -9.06 -10.79
C VAL A 37 -3.91 -9.54 -10.92
N THR A 38 -3.24 -9.83 -9.81
CA THR A 38 -1.83 -10.27 -9.84
C THR A 38 -1.68 -11.64 -10.52
N GLN A 39 -2.64 -12.55 -10.32
CA GLN A 39 -2.67 -13.84 -11.01
C GLN A 39 -2.92 -13.70 -12.52
N ALA A 40 -3.77 -12.75 -12.94
CA ALA A 40 -3.96 -12.43 -14.35
C ALA A 40 -2.67 -11.89 -14.99
N MET A 41 -1.96 -11.00 -14.29
CA MET A 41 -0.66 -10.49 -14.72
C MET A 41 0.38 -11.61 -14.85
N ALA A 42 0.47 -12.50 -13.86
CA ALA A 42 1.37 -13.65 -13.88
C ALA A 42 1.12 -14.55 -15.10
N ARG A 43 -0.15 -14.93 -15.33
CA ARG A 43 -0.54 -15.74 -16.50
C ARG A 43 -0.19 -15.05 -17.83
N ALA A 44 -0.46 -13.74 -17.94
CA ALA A 44 -0.13 -12.98 -19.14
C ALA A 44 1.38 -12.94 -19.40
N ALA A 45 2.18 -12.70 -18.35
CA ALA A 45 3.64 -12.69 -18.42
C ALA A 45 4.19 -14.06 -18.84
N THR A 46 3.75 -15.15 -18.20
CA THR A 46 4.21 -16.50 -18.55
C THR A 46 3.80 -16.91 -19.96
N LYS A 47 2.59 -16.54 -20.40
CA LYS A 47 2.15 -16.76 -21.80
C LYS A 47 3.04 -16.01 -22.81
N ALA A 48 3.59 -14.87 -22.42
CA ALA A 48 4.56 -14.10 -23.22
C ALA A 48 6.01 -14.60 -23.08
N GLY A 49 6.25 -15.70 -22.34
CA GLY A 49 7.57 -16.32 -22.18
C GLY A 49 8.34 -15.91 -20.92
N ALA A 50 7.74 -15.13 -20.01
CA ALA A 50 8.39 -14.78 -18.76
C ALA A 50 8.49 -15.99 -17.82
N GLN A 51 9.62 -16.13 -17.15
CA GLN A 51 9.83 -17.07 -16.05
C GLN A 51 9.60 -16.37 -14.72
N LEU A 52 8.82 -17.00 -13.83
CA LEU A 52 8.48 -16.46 -12.51
C LEU A 52 9.13 -17.32 -11.44
N PHE A 53 9.89 -16.68 -10.55
CA PHE A 53 10.56 -17.34 -9.44
C PHE A 53 10.02 -16.76 -8.14
N THR A 54 9.28 -17.58 -7.36
CA THR A 54 8.84 -17.24 -6.00
C THR A 54 9.88 -17.70 -4.98
N ASP A 55 9.82 -17.18 -3.76
CA ASP A 55 10.71 -17.58 -2.66
C ASP A 55 12.21 -17.38 -2.99
N LYS A 56 12.49 -16.48 -3.93
CA LYS A 56 13.84 -16.06 -4.37
C LYS A 56 14.06 -14.61 -4.00
N GLN A 57 14.40 -14.37 -2.74
CA GLN A 57 14.77 -13.03 -2.29
C GLN A 57 16.08 -12.58 -2.96
N VAL A 58 16.05 -11.44 -3.63
CA VAL A 58 17.26 -10.80 -4.17
C VAL A 58 18.09 -10.24 -3.02
N LYS A 59 19.36 -10.64 -2.97
CA LYS A 59 20.34 -10.21 -1.99
C LYS A 59 21.09 -8.96 -2.47
N THR A 60 21.55 -8.97 -3.72
CA THR A 60 22.27 -7.82 -4.30
C THR A 60 22.10 -7.71 -5.81
N ILE A 61 22.19 -6.48 -6.32
CA ILE A 61 22.30 -6.18 -7.75
C ILE A 61 23.78 -6.21 -8.12
N LEU A 62 24.12 -7.01 -9.12
CA LEU A 62 25.49 -7.20 -9.57
C LEU A 62 25.89 -6.06 -10.53
N LEU A 63 27.05 -5.46 -10.27
CA LEU A 63 27.60 -4.36 -11.07
C LEU A 63 28.88 -4.77 -11.79
N GLY A 64 29.02 -4.29 -13.04
CA GLY A 64 30.20 -4.46 -13.86
C GLY A 64 31.30 -3.43 -13.56
N LYS A 65 32.38 -3.49 -14.34
CA LYS A 65 33.57 -2.65 -14.14
C LYS A 65 33.30 -1.15 -14.39
N LYS A 66 32.26 -0.81 -15.15
CA LYS A 66 31.87 0.57 -15.47
C LYS A 66 30.68 1.02 -14.61
N ASN A 67 30.38 0.32 -13.51
CA ASN A 67 29.25 0.60 -12.63
C ASN A 67 27.88 0.45 -13.34
N GLU A 68 27.80 -0.44 -14.32
CA GLU A 68 26.59 -0.86 -15.02
C GLU A 68 25.99 -2.12 -14.41
N VAL A 69 24.68 -2.30 -14.50
CA VAL A 69 24.03 -3.56 -14.10
C VAL A 69 24.49 -4.71 -14.99
N VAL A 70 24.80 -5.84 -14.38
CA VAL A 70 25.07 -7.10 -15.07
C VAL A 70 24.18 -8.26 -14.61
N GLY A 71 23.37 -8.08 -13.56
CA GLY A 71 22.46 -9.10 -13.06
C GLY A 71 22.04 -8.90 -11.61
N VAL A 72 21.55 -9.98 -11.00
CA VAL A 72 21.20 -10.05 -9.58
C VAL A 72 21.70 -11.35 -8.96
N GLU A 73 21.98 -11.32 -7.66
CA GLU A 73 22.25 -12.50 -6.84
C GLU A 73 21.15 -12.65 -5.79
N THR A 74 20.65 -13.86 -5.58
CA THR A 74 19.64 -14.21 -4.58
C THR A 74 20.28 -14.68 -3.27
N GLU A 75 19.52 -14.70 -2.18
CA GLU A 75 20.01 -15.11 -0.85
C GLU A 75 20.57 -16.55 -0.82
N ASP A 76 20.09 -17.42 -1.71
CA ASP A 76 20.59 -18.79 -1.87
C ASP A 76 21.87 -18.90 -2.73
N GLY A 77 22.44 -17.77 -3.16
CA GLY A 77 23.65 -17.70 -3.98
C GLY A 77 23.43 -17.89 -5.49
N SER A 78 22.20 -18.08 -5.95
CA SER A 78 21.92 -18.15 -7.39
C SER A 78 22.17 -16.79 -8.05
N GLN A 79 22.77 -16.80 -9.23
CA GLN A 79 23.05 -15.58 -10.00
C GLN A 79 22.29 -15.58 -11.31
N LEU A 80 21.60 -14.48 -11.60
CA LEU A 80 20.86 -14.27 -12.84
C LEU A 80 21.48 -13.07 -13.56
N TYR A 81 22.14 -13.33 -14.69
CA TYR A 81 22.77 -12.29 -15.49
C TYR A 81 21.76 -11.64 -16.45
N ALA A 82 21.76 -10.32 -16.49
CA ALA A 82 20.88 -9.52 -17.34
C ALA A 82 21.54 -8.20 -17.73
N LYS A 83 21.24 -7.71 -18.93
CA LYS A 83 21.68 -6.37 -19.39
C LYS A 83 20.92 -5.23 -18.71
N THR A 84 19.75 -5.54 -18.16
CA THR A 84 18.85 -4.56 -17.56
C THR A 84 18.10 -5.19 -16.38
N VAL A 85 17.93 -4.41 -15.31
CA VAL A 85 17.14 -4.77 -14.14
C VAL A 85 16.08 -3.70 -13.92
N LEU A 86 14.81 -4.13 -13.86
CA LEU A 86 13.68 -3.30 -13.47
C LEU A 86 13.35 -3.58 -12.01
N SER A 87 13.64 -2.65 -11.10
CA SER A 87 13.35 -2.82 -9.68
C SER A 87 11.98 -2.27 -9.32
N ASN A 88 11.10 -3.18 -8.85
CA ASN A 88 9.80 -2.85 -8.29
C ASN A 88 9.86 -2.61 -6.77
N ALA A 89 11.02 -2.83 -6.13
CA ALA A 89 11.21 -2.56 -4.71
C ALA A 89 11.16 -1.05 -4.41
N THR A 90 11.08 -0.67 -3.14
CA THR A 90 11.23 0.74 -2.74
C THR A 90 12.58 1.31 -3.19
N ALA A 91 12.67 2.63 -3.37
CA ALA A 91 13.93 3.28 -3.71
C ALA A 91 14.99 3.05 -2.62
N HIS A 92 14.60 3.11 -1.34
CA HIS A 92 15.46 2.72 -0.20
C HIS A 92 16.03 1.30 -0.37
N THR A 93 15.18 0.31 -0.60
CA THR A 93 15.62 -1.08 -0.79
C THR A 93 16.55 -1.22 -2.00
N THR A 94 16.16 -0.64 -3.14
CA THR A 94 16.94 -0.74 -4.37
C THR A 94 18.33 -0.12 -4.21
N PHE A 95 18.41 1.10 -3.69
CA PHE A 95 19.63 1.89 -3.72
C PHE A 95 20.50 1.74 -2.48
N LEU A 96 19.91 1.58 -1.30
CA LEU A 96 20.65 1.56 -0.03
C LEU A 96 20.88 0.14 0.50
N ARG A 97 20.12 -0.85 0.03
CA ARG A 97 20.23 -2.25 0.47
C ARG A 97 20.78 -3.18 -0.62
N LEU A 98 20.22 -3.13 -1.82
CA LEU A 98 20.56 -4.09 -2.88
C LEU A 98 21.81 -3.71 -3.67
N LEU A 99 22.15 -2.43 -3.77
CA LEU A 99 23.36 -2.00 -4.45
C LEU A 99 24.60 -2.10 -3.53
N PRO A 100 25.79 -2.42 -4.09
CA PRO A 100 27.05 -2.32 -3.37
C PRO A 100 27.29 -0.91 -2.83
N LYS A 101 27.83 -0.80 -1.61
CA LYS A 101 28.18 0.48 -1.00
C LYS A 101 29.16 1.27 -1.88
N GLY A 102 28.96 2.58 -2.00
CA GLY A 102 29.82 3.46 -2.80
C GLY A 102 29.56 3.41 -4.31
N SER A 103 28.54 2.68 -4.77
CA SER A 103 28.14 2.65 -6.19
C SER A 103 27.34 3.88 -6.64
N LEU A 104 26.84 4.69 -5.70
CA LEU A 104 25.99 5.84 -5.98
C LEU A 104 26.75 7.16 -5.80
N PRO A 105 26.40 8.20 -6.58
CA PRO A 105 26.83 9.56 -6.29
C PRO A 105 26.35 9.98 -4.87
N PRO A 106 27.19 10.60 -4.03
CA PRO A 106 26.84 10.93 -2.64
C PRO A 106 25.57 11.75 -2.50
N GLU A 107 25.36 12.71 -3.41
CA GLU A 107 24.18 13.58 -3.43
C GLU A 107 22.89 12.80 -3.79
N PHE A 108 22.98 11.80 -4.66
CA PHE A 108 21.84 10.94 -4.99
C PHE A 108 21.50 10.05 -3.80
N GLU A 109 22.51 9.42 -3.18
CA GLU A 109 22.32 8.60 -1.98
C GLU A 109 21.68 9.40 -0.84
N ALA A 110 22.13 10.65 -0.63
CA ALA A 110 21.52 11.56 0.34
C ALA A 110 20.04 11.85 0.02
N SER A 111 19.71 12.08 -1.25
CA SER A 111 18.31 12.31 -1.68
C SER A 111 17.41 11.10 -1.43
N ILE A 112 17.92 9.87 -1.58
CA ILE A 112 17.15 8.67 -1.30
C ILE A 112 16.95 8.47 0.22
N LYS A 113 17.96 8.81 1.03
CA LYS A 113 17.88 8.75 2.50
C LYS A 113 16.90 9.77 3.09
N SER A 114 16.67 10.90 2.41
CA SER A 114 15.74 11.94 2.89
C SER A 114 14.28 11.64 2.59
N ILE A 115 13.96 10.61 1.81
CA ILE A 115 12.57 10.25 1.47
C ILE A 115 11.83 9.85 2.76
N ASP A 116 10.69 10.49 3.02
CA ASP A 116 9.79 10.10 4.09
C ASP A 116 9.05 8.81 3.70
N TYR A 117 9.38 7.71 4.35
CA TYR A 117 8.74 6.42 4.15
C TYR A 117 7.67 6.10 5.19
N ARG A 118 7.39 7.00 6.15
CA ARG A 118 6.46 6.68 7.24
C ARG A 118 5.07 6.41 6.69
N SER A 119 4.50 5.29 7.13
CA SER A 119 3.12 4.92 6.84
C SER A 119 2.21 5.28 8.00
N PRO A 120 1.12 6.02 7.76
CA PRO A 120 0.17 6.38 8.81
C PRO A 120 -0.99 5.38 8.87
N VAL A 121 -0.86 4.12 8.42
CA VAL A 121 -2.00 3.23 8.22
C VAL A 121 -1.86 1.89 8.92
N CYS A 122 -2.99 1.37 9.42
CA CYS A 122 -3.12 -0.02 9.82
C CYS A 122 -4.21 -0.67 8.98
N LYS A 123 -3.97 -1.92 8.57
CA LYS A 123 -4.96 -2.72 7.86
C LYS A 123 -5.47 -3.81 8.78
N ILE A 124 -6.79 -3.99 8.85
CA ILE A 124 -7.41 -5.10 9.58
C ILE A 124 -8.29 -5.89 8.62
N ASN A 125 -7.97 -7.18 8.44
CA ASN A 125 -8.79 -8.11 7.67
C ASN A 125 -9.72 -8.84 8.64
N VAL A 126 -11.02 -8.89 8.38
CA VAL A 126 -12.00 -9.49 9.30
C VAL A 126 -12.93 -10.43 8.56
N ALA A 127 -13.04 -11.66 9.05
CA ALA A 127 -14.05 -12.62 8.64
C ALA A 127 -15.31 -12.43 9.49
N LEU A 128 -16.46 -12.29 8.83
CA LEU A 128 -17.77 -12.06 9.44
C LEU A 128 -18.73 -13.19 9.08
N LYS A 129 -19.57 -13.60 10.04
CA LYS A 129 -20.64 -14.58 9.82
C LYS A 129 -21.95 -13.98 9.31
N SER A 130 -22.03 -12.65 9.23
CA SER A 130 -23.20 -11.90 8.77
C SER A 130 -22.81 -10.50 8.30
N LEU A 131 -23.67 -9.85 7.51
CA LEU A 131 -23.53 -8.44 7.15
C LEU A 131 -23.64 -7.55 8.42
N PRO A 132 -22.85 -6.46 8.50
CA PRO A 132 -23.10 -5.40 9.48
C PRO A 132 -24.53 -4.84 9.32
N ASN A 133 -25.18 -4.47 10.41
CA ASN A 133 -26.53 -3.89 10.39
C ASN A 133 -26.48 -2.45 10.90
N PHE A 134 -26.37 -1.49 9.99
CA PHE A 134 -26.14 -0.09 10.34
C PHE A 134 -27.40 0.59 10.87
N LYS A 135 -27.30 1.29 12.02
CA LYS A 135 -28.43 2.04 12.63
C LYS A 135 -29.07 3.05 11.66
N ALA A 136 -28.26 3.71 10.84
CA ALA A 136 -28.71 4.74 9.92
C ALA A 136 -29.48 4.17 8.71
N ASN A 137 -29.24 2.92 8.35
CA ASN A 137 -29.92 2.23 7.25
C ASN A 137 -29.95 0.72 7.52
N PRO A 138 -30.90 0.24 8.34
CA PRO A 138 -30.93 -1.14 8.80
C PRO A 138 -31.13 -2.15 7.66
N ASN A 139 -30.65 -3.38 7.89
CA ASN A 139 -30.75 -4.47 6.94
C ASN A 139 -32.21 -4.87 6.67
N ASN A 140 -32.47 -5.32 5.44
CA ASN A 140 -33.75 -5.91 5.06
C ASN A 140 -34.00 -7.23 5.82
N ARG A 141 -35.26 -7.66 5.88
CA ARG A 141 -35.68 -8.88 6.61
C ARG A 141 -35.00 -10.16 6.14
N ASP A 142 -34.61 -10.23 4.88
CA ASP A 142 -33.92 -11.37 4.28
C ASP A 142 -32.39 -11.32 4.47
N ASN A 143 -31.88 -10.27 5.13
CA ASN A 143 -30.46 -9.98 5.33
C ASN A 143 -29.64 -10.06 4.03
N SER A 144 -30.24 -9.67 2.90
CA SER A 144 -29.58 -9.60 1.60
C SER A 144 -28.59 -8.45 1.50
N VAL A 145 -27.62 -8.55 0.58
CA VAL A 145 -26.67 -7.47 0.30
C VAL A 145 -27.43 -6.24 -0.21
N MET A 146 -27.19 -5.09 0.43
CA MET A 146 -27.79 -3.80 0.12
C MET A 146 -26.78 -2.84 -0.52
N PRO A 147 -27.20 -1.75 -1.17
CA PRO A 147 -26.29 -0.83 -1.85
C PRO A 147 -25.14 -0.31 -0.98
N HIS A 148 -25.41 0.04 0.28
CA HIS A 148 -24.40 0.57 1.20
C HIS A 148 -23.31 -0.46 1.55
N HIS A 149 -23.58 -1.77 1.46
CA HIS A 149 -22.59 -2.82 1.63
C HIS A 149 -21.58 -2.89 0.47
N ARG A 150 -21.92 -2.32 -0.70
CA ARG A 150 -21.08 -2.31 -1.92
C ARG A 150 -20.28 -1.02 -2.08
N CYS A 151 -20.32 -0.13 -1.09
CA CYS A 151 -19.62 1.15 -1.08
C CYS A 151 -18.40 1.10 -0.17
N THR A 152 -17.58 2.17 -0.22
CA THR A 152 -16.67 2.49 0.88
C THR A 152 -17.46 3.16 2.01
N ILE A 153 -17.27 2.70 3.23
CA ILE A 153 -17.94 3.18 4.44
C ILE A 153 -16.89 3.90 5.27
N HIS A 154 -17.06 5.19 5.50
CA HIS A 154 -16.09 5.98 6.27
C HIS A 154 -16.69 6.37 7.62
N LEU A 155 -15.96 6.10 8.70
CA LEU A 155 -16.33 6.43 10.08
C LEU A 155 -15.28 7.36 10.70
N ASN A 156 -15.69 8.19 11.66
CA ASN A 156 -14.84 9.16 12.36
C ASN A 156 -14.19 10.19 11.43
N CYS A 157 -14.89 10.55 10.35
CA CYS A 157 -14.48 11.60 9.42
C CYS A 157 -15.62 12.60 9.15
N GLU A 158 -16.59 12.69 10.07
CA GLU A 158 -17.75 13.57 9.96
C GLU A 158 -17.35 15.05 10.10
N LYS A 159 -16.18 15.32 10.67
CA LYS A 159 -15.60 16.65 10.89
C LYS A 159 -14.09 16.62 10.66
N THR A 160 -13.56 17.66 10.04
CA THR A 160 -12.12 17.78 9.75
C THR A 160 -11.29 17.86 11.04
N GLU A 161 -11.85 18.43 12.11
CA GLU A 161 -11.19 18.55 13.41
C GLU A 161 -10.86 17.18 14.02
N LEU A 162 -11.72 16.17 13.83
CA LEU A 162 -11.47 14.80 14.30
C LEU A 162 -10.25 14.17 13.61
N LEU A 163 -10.07 14.47 12.31
CA LEU A 163 -8.93 14.01 11.53
C LEU A 163 -7.64 14.72 11.97
N GLU A 164 -7.73 16.02 12.29
CA GLU A 164 -6.61 16.80 12.81
C GLU A 164 -6.17 16.29 14.19
N GLU A 165 -7.12 16.06 15.11
CA GLU A 165 -6.84 15.48 16.43
C GLU A 165 -6.19 14.10 16.32
N SER A 166 -6.72 13.23 15.46
CA SER A 166 -6.14 11.91 15.20
C SER A 166 -4.72 12.00 14.66
N PHE A 167 -4.46 12.93 13.73
CA PHE A 167 -3.13 13.20 13.20
C PHE A 167 -2.15 13.66 14.28
N LEU A 168 -2.58 14.56 15.17
CA LEU A 168 -1.74 15.07 16.27
C LEU A 168 -1.40 13.96 17.28
N GLN A 169 -2.38 13.15 17.67
CA GLN A 169 -2.17 11.99 18.54
C GLN A 169 -1.17 11.00 17.93
N ALA A 170 -1.36 10.63 16.66
CA ALA A 170 -0.48 9.72 15.95
C ALA A 170 0.94 10.27 15.80
N SER A 171 1.06 11.58 15.57
CA SER A 171 2.35 12.27 15.46
C SER A 171 3.11 12.31 16.79
N ALA A 172 2.40 12.21 17.93
CA ALA A 172 2.96 11.98 19.27
C ALA A 172 3.24 10.49 19.58
N GLY A 173 3.02 9.59 18.61
CA GLY A 173 3.17 8.13 18.79
C GLY A 173 2.00 7.46 19.51
N LEU A 174 0.89 8.17 19.73
CA LEU A 174 -0.28 7.63 20.42
C LEU A 174 -1.24 6.98 19.42
N ILE A 175 -1.94 5.93 19.86
CA ILE A 175 -3.09 5.40 19.13
C ILE A 175 -4.24 6.41 19.24
N PRO A 176 -4.82 6.91 18.13
CA PRO A 176 -5.90 7.87 18.22
C PRO A 176 -7.11 7.36 18.99
N ASP A 177 -7.84 8.27 19.62
CA ASP A 177 -9.09 7.92 20.29
C ASP A 177 -10.18 7.54 19.30
N LYS A 178 -10.27 8.31 18.21
CA LYS A 178 -11.22 8.11 17.10
C LYS A 178 -10.46 8.06 15.77
N PRO A 179 -9.72 6.98 15.48
CA PRO A 179 -9.05 6.84 14.19
C PRO A 179 -10.10 6.89 13.08
N MET A 180 -9.76 7.55 11.97
CA MET A 180 -10.58 7.47 10.75
C MET A 180 -10.53 6.03 10.25
N ILE A 181 -11.70 5.47 9.97
CA ILE A 181 -11.86 4.10 9.49
C ILE A 181 -12.45 4.16 8.10
N GLU A 182 -11.72 3.64 7.10
CA GLU A 182 -12.29 3.25 5.82
C GLU A 182 -12.60 1.74 5.88
N MET A 183 -13.87 1.39 5.73
CA MET A 183 -14.37 0.02 5.75
C MET A 183 -14.92 -0.35 4.36
N THR A 184 -14.59 -1.55 3.88
CA THR A 184 -15.19 -2.13 2.67
C THR A 184 -15.60 -3.58 2.93
N LEU A 185 -16.62 -4.05 2.22
CA LEU A 185 -17.03 -5.45 2.21
C LEU A 185 -16.89 -6.03 0.80
N PRO A 186 -15.67 -6.35 0.32
CA PRO A 186 -15.49 -6.81 -1.06
C PRO A 186 -16.33 -8.05 -1.39
N SER A 187 -16.59 -8.92 -0.41
CA SER A 187 -17.50 -10.08 -0.55
C SER A 187 -18.96 -9.74 -0.91
N SER A 188 -19.39 -8.48 -0.73
CA SER A 188 -20.72 -8.01 -1.13
C SER A 188 -20.80 -7.68 -2.63
N CYS A 189 -19.65 -7.43 -3.26
CA CYS A 189 -19.47 -7.22 -4.69
C CYS A 189 -19.10 -8.53 -5.39
N ASP A 190 -18.29 -9.37 -4.74
CA ASP A 190 -17.80 -10.63 -5.28
C ASP A 190 -18.00 -11.78 -4.27
N PRO A 191 -19.01 -12.65 -4.49
CA PRO A 191 -19.32 -13.73 -3.56
C PRO A 191 -18.24 -14.84 -3.53
N THR A 192 -17.26 -14.83 -4.43
CA THR A 192 -16.17 -15.83 -4.42
C THR A 192 -15.17 -15.63 -3.29
N LEU A 193 -15.20 -14.46 -2.64
CA LEU A 193 -14.27 -14.07 -1.59
C LEU A 193 -14.64 -14.59 -0.19
N ALA A 194 -15.84 -15.15 -0.01
CA ALA A 194 -16.30 -15.69 1.26
C ALA A 194 -17.24 -16.89 1.06
N PRO A 195 -17.33 -17.82 2.04
CA PRO A 195 -18.37 -18.86 2.02
C PRO A 195 -19.80 -18.26 1.97
N PRO A 196 -20.80 -19.00 1.47
CA PRO A 196 -22.18 -18.53 1.44
C PRO A 196 -22.69 -18.07 2.82
N GLY A 197 -23.23 -16.85 2.88
CA GLY A 197 -23.72 -16.23 4.12
C GLY A 197 -22.64 -15.58 4.99
N CYS A 198 -21.37 -15.79 4.69
CA CYS A 198 -20.24 -15.15 5.35
C CYS A 198 -19.73 -13.97 4.53
N HIS A 199 -19.00 -13.07 5.18
CA HIS A 199 -18.46 -11.87 4.56
C HIS A 199 -17.02 -11.61 5.00
N VAL A 200 -16.28 -10.91 4.15
CA VAL A 200 -15.00 -10.30 4.51
C VAL A 200 -15.21 -8.80 4.62
N ALA A 201 -14.83 -8.23 5.76
CA ALA A 201 -14.68 -6.79 5.95
C ALA A 201 -13.20 -6.43 6.02
N LEU A 202 -12.82 -5.39 5.28
CA LEU A 202 -11.48 -4.84 5.29
C LEU A 202 -11.54 -3.44 5.90
N PHE A 203 -10.74 -3.21 6.93
CA PHE A 203 -10.53 -1.91 7.53
C PHE A 203 -9.18 -1.36 7.11
N PHE A 204 -9.19 -0.13 6.64
CA PHE A 204 -8.00 0.68 6.39
C PHE A 204 -8.10 1.91 7.28
N THR A 205 -7.36 1.91 8.38
CA THR A 205 -7.43 2.97 9.38
C THR A 205 -6.27 3.93 9.20
N GLN A 206 -6.56 5.23 9.37
CA GLN A 206 -5.58 6.31 9.17
C GLN A 206 -5.07 6.83 10.51
N TYR A 207 -3.92 7.49 10.44
CA TYR A 207 -3.20 8.07 11.58
C TYR A 207 -2.77 7.03 12.60
N VAL A 208 -2.14 5.95 12.13
CA VAL A 208 -1.53 4.93 12.98
C VAL A 208 -0.01 5.08 12.97
N PRO A 209 0.65 5.25 14.13
CA PRO A 209 2.09 5.42 14.17
C PRO A 209 2.84 4.11 13.90
N TYR A 210 4.01 4.21 13.26
CA TYR A 210 4.90 3.06 13.02
C TYR A 210 5.44 2.45 14.32
N THR A 211 5.82 3.32 15.26
CA THR A 211 6.27 2.96 16.62
C THR A 211 5.39 3.69 17.62
N LEU A 212 4.97 3.01 18.68
CA LEU A 212 4.15 3.61 19.73
C LEU A 212 4.99 4.54 20.63
N ALA A 213 4.31 5.42 21.35
CA ALA A 213 4.92 6.35 22.29
C ALA A 213 5.83 5.62 23.29
N GLY A 214 6.93 6.28 23.68
CA GLY A 214 7.98 5.65 24.50
C GLY A 214 8.89 4.69 23.74
N GLY A 215 8.73 4.56 22.41
CA GLY A 215 9.52 3.64 21.59
C GLY A 215 9.01 2.20 21.64
N CYS A 216 7.80 1.98 22.17
CA CYS A 216 7.22 0.65 22.29
C CYS A 216 6.88 0.07 20.91
N PRO A 217 7.25 -1.19 20.63
CA PRO A 217 6.79 -1.87 19.43
C PRO A 217 5.31 -2.22 19.52
N TRP A 218 4.71 -2.53 18.37
CA TRP A 218 3.39 -3.15 18.28
C TRP A 218 3.51 -4.64 18.64
N ASP A 219 3.34 -4.97 19.92
CA ASP A 219 3.21 -6.34 20.36
C ASP A 219 1.80 -6.90 20.09
N GLU A 220 1.60 -8.19 20.37
CA GLU A 220 0.31 -8.85 20.14
C GLU A 220 -0.82 -8.25 20.99
N ASN A 221 -0.53 -7.75 22.19
CA ASN A 221 -1.52 -7.11 23.04
C ASN A 221 -1.97 -5.78 22.43
N ALA A 222 -1.03 -4.93 21.98
CA ALA A 222 -1.34 -3.68 21.31
C ALA A 222 -2.17 -3.89 20.03
N LYS A 223 -1.87 -4.95 19.27
CA LYS A 223 -2.67 -5.35 18.10
C LYS A 223 -4.11 -5.72 18.48
N ILE A 224 -4.29 -6.54 19.53
CA ILE A 224 -5.61 -6.96 20.03
C ILE A 224 -6.40 -5.75 20.56
N GLU A 225 -5.76 -4.90 21.36
CA GLU A 225 -6.37 -3.68 21.90
C GLU A 225 -6.82 -2.74 20.77
N TYR A 226 -5.98 -2.58 19.74
CA TYR A 226 -6.32 -1.77 18.59
C TYR A 226 -7.51 -2.35 17.80
N ALA A 227 -7.52 -3.65 17.52
CA ALA A 227 -8.64 -4.31 16.86
C ALA A 227 -9.94 -4.15 17.66
N ASN A 228 -9.90 -4.37 18.97
CA ASN A 228 -11.04 -4.18 19.86
C ASN A 228 -11.53 -2.72 19.87
N LYS A 229 -10.62 -1.74 19.84
CA LYS A 229 -10.98 -0.32 19.70
C LYS A 229 -11.75 -0.08 18.39
N ILE A 230 -11.24 -0.56 17.26
CA ILE A 230 -11.91 -0.44 15.95
C ILE A 230 -13.29 -1.12 15.99
N PHE A 231 -13.38 -2.33 16.53
CA PHE A 231 -14.65 -3.07 16.58
C PHE A 231 -15.67 -2.41 17.51
N ASN A 232 -15.24 -1.82 18.63
CA ASN A 232 -16.11 -1.05 19.50
C ASN A 232 -16.68 0.18 18.78
N ILE A 233 -15.84 0.89 18.00
CA ILE A 233 -16.32 2.02 17.20
C ILE A 233 -17.35 1.53 16.17
N VAL A 234 -17.08 0.44 15.44
CA VAL A 234 -18.02 -0.10 14.45
C VAL A 234 -19.32 -0.56 15.12
N GLU A 235 -19.25 -1.17 16.30
CA GLU A 235 -20.43 -1.58 17.10
C GLU A 235 -21.37 -0.40 17.42
N GLU A 236 -20.83 0.80 17.64
CA GLU A 236 -21.65 1.99 17.86
C GLU A 236 -22.53 2.34 16.65
N TYR A 237 -22.06 2.06 15.44
CA TYR A 237 -22.79 2.32 14.18
C TYR A 237 -23.58 1.10 13.69
N ALA A 238 -23.09 -0.11 13.96
CA ALA A 238 -23.66 -1.39 13.54
C ALA A 238 -23.68 -2.39 14.70
N PRO A 239 -24.68 -2.31 15.61
CA PRO A 239 -24.82 -3.26 16.72
C PRO A 239 -24.88 -4.71 16.24
N GLY A 240 -24.25 -5.60 16.99
CA GLY A 240 -24.06 -7.02 16.63
C GLY A 240 -22.85 -7.27 15.74
N PHE A 241 -22.08 -6.22 15.37
CA PHE A 241 -20.87 -6.38 14.56
C PHE A 241 -19.84 -7.27 15.26
N LYS A 242 -19.53 -7.02 16.54
CA LYS A 242 -18.54 -7.81 17.29
C LYS A 242 -18.92 -9.28 17.37
N GLU A 243 -20.21 -9.56 17.58
CA GLU A 243 -20.75 -10.91 17.65
C GLU A 243 -20.63 -11.64 16.31
N SER A 244 -20.59 -10.88 15.20
CA SER A 244 -20.42 -11.43 13.86
C SER A 244 -18.98 -11.80 13.50
N VAL A 245 -17.98 -11.30 14.23
CA VAL A 245 -16.56 -11.56 13.96
C VAL A 245 -16.22 -13.03 14.22
N VAL A 246 -15.68 -13.70 13.21
CA VAL A 246 -15.21 -15.09 13.26
C VAL A 246 -13.70 -15.14 13.51
N GLY A 247 -12.96 -14.20 12.92
CA GLY A 247 -11.51 -14.10 13.04
C GLY A 247 -11.02 -12.83 12.36
N TYR A 248 -9.82 -12.39 12.72
CA TYR A 248 -9.24 -11.19 12.16
C TYR A 248 -7.71 -11.25 12.14
N GLU A 249 -7.11 -10.39 11.31
CA GLU A 249 -5.67 -10.16 11.22
C GLU A 249 -5.42 -8.66 11.28
N VAL A 250 -4.46 -8.23 12.10
CA VAL A 250 -4.06 -6.82 12.26
C VAL A 250 -2.67 -6.63 11.66
N LEU A 251 -2.56 -5.71 10.70
CA LEU A 251 -1.33 -5.39 9.98
C LEU A 251 -0.98 -3.90 10.23
N PRO A 252 -0.33 -3.57 11.36
CA PRO A 252 0.23 -2.25 11.60
C PRO A 252 1.39 -1.96 10.62
N PRO A 253 1.89 -0.70 10.56
CA PRO A 253 2.90 -0.29 9.57
C PRO A 253 4.12 -1.20 9.46
N HIS A 254 4.69 -1.67 10.57
CA HIS A 254 5.87 -2.53 10.56
C HIS A 254 5.57 -3.96 10.05
N GLU A 255 4.36 -4.49 10.25
CA GLU A 255 3.95 -5.77 9.66
C GLU A 255 3.75 -5.62 8.16
N LEU A 256 3.18 -4.49 7.69
CA LEU A 256 3.10 -4.18 6.26
C LEU A 256 4.49 -4.13 5.61
N GLU A 257 5.46 -3.52 6.29
CA GLU A 257 6.85 -3.52 5.85
C GLU A 257 7.43 -4.93 5.73
N LYS A 258 7.26 -5.75 6.77
CA LYS A 258 7.79 -7.10 6.84
C LYS A 258 7.17 -8.04 5.81
N VAL A 259 5.84 -8.03 5.68
CA VAL A 259 5.09 -8.97 4.83
C VAL A 259 5.21 -8.60 3.35
N PHE A 260 5.20 -7.30 3.02
CA PHE A 260 5.13 -6.84 1.63
C PHE A 260 6.42 -6.17 1.13
N GLY A 261 7.45 -6.01 1.97
CA GLY A 261 8.70 -5.34 1.60
C GLY A 261 8.55 -3.82 1.45
N LEU A 262 7.56 -3.23 2.12
CA LEU A 262 7.23 -1.81 2.05
C LEU A 262 8.04 -1.01 3.07
N THR A 263 9.17 -0.41 2.69
CA THR A 263 9.95 0.46 3.59
C THR A 263 9.05 1.49 4.29
N GLY A 264 9.14 1.56 5.62
CA GLY A 264 8.33 2.37 6.53
C GLY A 264 6.84 1.99 6.60
N GLY A 265 6.45 0.85 6.00
CA GLY A 265 5.07 0.36 5.85
C GLY A 265 4.26 1.08 4.78
N ASN A 266 4.87 1.96 3.97
CA ASN A 266 4.14 2.90 3.13
C ASN A 266 3.86 2.30 1.75
N ILE A 267 2.58 2.06 1.48
CA ILE A 267 2.08 1.44 0.24
C ILE A 267 2.43 2.24 -1.02
N PHE A 268 2.71 3.53 -0.89
CA PHE A 268 3.13 4.34 -2.02
C PHE A 268 4.63 4.19 -2.31
N HIS A 269 5.42 3.56 -1.43
CA HIS A 269 6.91 3.50 -1.45
C HIS A 269 7.56 4.86 -1.21
N GLY A 270 7.01 5.62 -0.26
CA GLY A 270 7.42 6.98 0.09
C GLY A 270 6.24 7.94 0.02
N ALA A 271 6.27 8.98 0.84
CA ALA A 271 5.21 9.97 0.97
C ALA A 271 4.84 10.61 -0.39
N MET A 272 3.61 11.11 -0.43
CA MET A 272 3.02 11.82 -1.56
C MET A 272 2.88 13.32 -1.24
N SER A 273 3.90 13.91 -0.61
CA SER A 273 4.03 15.35 -0.47
C SER A 273 4.51 15.96 -1.79
N LEU A 274 4.31 17.27 -2.00
CA LEU A 274 4.64 17.93 -3.28
C LEU A 274 6.11 17.75 -3.68
N ASP A 275 7.01 17.69 -2.70
CA ASP A 275 8.46 17.47 -2.87
C ASP A 275 8.83 16.01 -3.20
N GLN A 276 7.90 15.06 -3.09
CA GLN A 276 8.11 13.62 -3.36
C GLN A 276 7.16 13.05 -4.42
N LEU A 277 6.58 13.91 -5.25
CA LEU A 277 5.58 13.55 -6.27
C LEU A 277 6.07 13.82 -7.69
N LEU A 278 5.45 13.14 -8.65
CA LEU A 278 5.67 13.33 -10.08
C LEU A 278 7.16 13.29 -10.44
N ILE A 279 7.70 14.37 -11.01
CA ILE A 279 9.09 14.45 -11.50
C ILE A 279 10.12 14.45 -10.37
N LEU A 280 9.70 14.68 -9.12
CA LEU A 280 10.55 14.65 -7.94
C LEU A 280 10.63 13.23 -7.33
N ARG A 281 9.94 12.24 -7.92
CA ARG A 281 9.83 10.88 -7.41
C ARG A 281 10.73 9.88 -8.18
N PRO A 282 11.63 9.12 -7.51
CA PRO A 282 12.00 9.25 -6.09
C PRO A 282 13.00 10.41 -5.84
N SER A 283 13.60 10.95 -6.90
CA SER A 283 14.54 12.06 -6.86
C SER A 283 14.49 12.83 -8.18
N SER A 284 14.56 14.15 -8.12
CA SER A 284 14.59 15.02 -9.30
C SER A 284 15.87 14.90 -10.13
N MET A 285 16.92 14.30 -9.55
CA MET A 285 18.22 14.14 -10.19
C MET A 285 18.20 13.20 -11.41
N LYS A 286 17.28 12.22 -11.40
CA LYS A 286 17.08 11.26 -12.49
C LYS A 286 15.56 11.07 -12.69
N PRO A 287 14.92 11.89 -13.55
CA PRO A 287 13.48 11.83 -13.72
C PRO A 287 13.05 10.56 -14.47
N GLY A 288 11.78 10.17 -14.31
CA GLY A 288 11.22 9.00 -14.97
C GLY A 288 11.65 7.69 -14.30
N PRO A 289 11.91 6.63 -15.08
CA PRO A 289 12.35 5.34 -14.53
C PRO A 289 13.87 5.27 -14.33
N PHE A 290 14.63 6.28 -14.78
CA PHE A 290 16.09 6.21 -14.88
C PHE A 290 16.79 6.36 -13.51
N THR A 291 17.99 5.79 -13.41
CA THR A 291 18.82 5.87 -12.20
C THR A 291 20.27 6.25 -12.56
N PRO A 292 21.14 6.56 -11.59
CA PRO A 292 22.57 6.77 -11.86
C PRO A 292 23.31 5.52 -12.35
N ILE A 293 22.75 4.32 -12.12
CA ILE A 293 23.35 3.05 -12.53
C ILE A 293 22.82 2.67 -13.91
N HIS A 294 23.71 2.55 -14.90
CA HIS A 294 23.32 2.19 -16.25
C HIS A 294 22.69 0.78 -16.29
N GLY A 295 21.53 0.65 -16.93
CA GLY A 295 20.77 -0.61 -16.98
C GLY A 295 19.92 -0.90 -15.74
N LEU A 296 19.94 -0.06 -14.70
CA LEU A 296 19.00 -0.14 -13.58
C LEU A 296 17.89 0.89 -13.77
N LEU A 297 16.64 0.43 -13.76
CA LEU A 297 15.46 1.28 -13.81
C LEU A 297 14.54 0.99 -12.62
N LEU A 298 13.83 2.00 -12.14
CA LEU A 298 12.74 1.84 -11.18
C LEU A 298 11.40 1.72 -11.91
N CYS A 299 10.59 0.76 -11.48
CA CYS A 299 9.31 0.45 -12.11
C CYS A 299 8.14 0.32 -11.14
N GLY A 300 8.38 0.52 -9.83
CA GLY A 300 7.37 0.39 -8.79
C GLY A 300 6.69 1.69 -8.38
N SER A 301 5.84 1.57 -7.35
CA SER A 301 5.05 2.68 -6.78
C SER A 301 5.91 3.89 -6.33
N GLY A 302 7.19 3.64 -6.05
CA GLY A 302 8.17 4.65 -5.65
C GLY A 302 8.77 5.46 -6.80
N ALA A 303 8.35 5.21 -8.04
CA ALA A 303 8.87 5.87 -9.23
C ALA A 303 7.83 6.80 -9.86
N HIS A 304 8.30 7.68 -10.74
CA HIS A 304 7.45 8.55 -11.54
C HIS A 304 6.42 7.75 -12.36
N PRO A 305 5.16 8.21 -12.51
CA PRO A 305 4.61 9.48 -12.03
C PRO A 305 4.04 9.47 -10.61
N GLY A 306 3.89 8.31 -9.99
CA GLY A 306 3.21 8.22 -8.71
C GLY A 306 2.95 6.79 -8.28
N GLY A 307 2.39 6.66 -7.09
CA GLY A 307 2.19 5.36 -6.47
C GLY A 307 0.80 4.75 -6.66
N GLY A 308 0.59 3.62 -5.99
CA GLY A 308 -0.65 2.85 -6.04
C GLY A 308 -0.75 1.95 -7.26
N VAL A 309 -1.94 1.41 -7.52
CA VAL A 309 -2.21 0.41 -8.56
C VAL A 309 -2.47 1.08 -9.92
N MET A 310 -1.63 2.03 -10.32
CA MET A 310 -1.82 2.78 -11.58
C MET A 310 -1.11 2.17 -12.80
N GLY A 311 -0.09 1.32 -12.60
CA GLY A 311 0.67 0.67 -13.66
C GLY A 311 1.59 1.57 -14.49
N SER A 312 1.43 2.90 -14.43
CA SER A 312 2.23 3.87 -15.20
C SER A 312 3.74 3.77 -14.96
N PRO A 313 4.27 3.65 -13.73
CA PRO A 313 5.71 3.50 -13.51
C PRO A 313 6.29 2.27 -14.23
N GLY A 314 5.61 1.13 -14.11
CA GLY A 314 5.97 -0.11 -14.78
C GLY A 314 5.96 0.01 -16.30
N ARG A 315 4.93 0.66 -16.85
CA ARG A 315 4.80 0.92 -18.29
C ARG A 315 5.93 1.79 -18.81
N LEU A 316 6.27 2.88 -18.11
CA LEU A 316 7.35 3.78 -18.52
C LEU A 316 8.70 3.07 -18.52
N ALA A 317 9.02 2.33 -17.45
CA ALA A 317 10.25 1.56 -17.37
C ALA A 317 10.35 0.52 -18.50
N ALA A 318 9.28 -0.23 -18.76
CA ALA A 318 9.25 -1.22 -19.85
C ALA A 318 9.46 -0.58 -21.23
N LEU A 319 8.80 0.56 -21.51
CA LEU A 319 8.99 1.29 -22.76
C LEU A 319 10.43 1.78 -22.93
N SER A 320 11.06 2.28 -21.86
CA SER A 320 12.47 2.68 -21.90
C SER A 320 13.39 1.52 -22.30
N VAL A 321 13.12 0.30 -21.81
CA VAL A 321 13.89 -0.90 -22.24
C VAL A 321 13.65 -1.22 -23.71
N LEU A 322 12.41 -1.16 -24.18
CA LEU A 322 12.06 -1.51 -25.56
C LEU A 322 12.61 -0.52 -26.60
N THR A 323 12.95 0.70 -26.18
CA THR A 323 13.51 1.75 -27.05
C THR A 323 15.04 1.81 -27.04
N THR A 324 15.71 0.96 -26.27
CA THR A 324 17.18 0.91 -26.14
C THR A 324 17.76 -0.21 -27.00
#